data_AF-A0AAV9SL20-F1
#
_entry.id   AF-A0AAV9SL20-F1
#
_cell.length_a   1.000
_cell.length_b   1.000
_cell.length_c   1.000
_cell.angle_alpha   90.00
_cell.angle_beta   90.00
_cell.angle_gamma   90.00
#
_symmetry.space_group_name_H-M   'P 1'
#
loop_
_entity.id
_entity.type
_entity.pdbx_description
1 polymer ?
#
loop_
_entity_poly.entity_id
_entity_poly.type
_entity_poly.pdbx_seq_one_letter_code
_entity_poly.pdbx_strand_id
1 'polypeptide(L)'
;MDREAEGDATQPPAHHKDSDRIDHYGFERHHDFESYKEMMNEYVAVLNRRSMRWSKLLQDKPNVDKNLTVKRYVRKGVPNEHRARIWMAASGAQEQMESKPGYYQSLLAMEHDAKLKETIHTDMHRTFPDNILFKSRAEEGLQKDLFNVLLAYGHHNQAVGYCQGMNFIAGYLIIITKDEEKSFWLMDALLGRILPDYYSPAMLGLRTDHEVLGELVKTKAPAVGQLMAQYPGIWTLVVSRWFICLYIDILPIETVLRIWDCLFYEGSKVLFRVALTLIVHHQTEILRARSLPDVCACFKQMTCGSFTLDCHTFMQPTHPELRQASIYFTSTCREFKQPGTGLTSDEDEGKA
;
A
#
# COMPACT_ATOMS: atom_id res chain seq x y z
N MET A 1 -9.47 -68.47 29.83
CA MET A 1 -10.11 -67.20 30.25
C MET A 1 -9.47 -66.12 29.42
N ASP A 2 -9.89 -66.11 28.17
CA ASP A 2 -9.49 -65.18 27.14
C ASP A 2 -10.13 -63.81 27.46
N ARG A 3 -9.32 -62.76 27.48
CA ARG A 3 -9.81 -61.39 27.44
C ARG A 3 -9.35 -60.77 26.14
N GLU A 4 -10.32 -60.61 25.26
CA GLU A 4 -10.24 -59.88 24.00
C GLU A 4 -9.79 -58.44 24.27
N ALA A 5 -8.77 -58.01 23.55
CA ALA A 5 -8.39 -56.61 23.45
C ALA A 5 -9.14 -56.02 22.25
N GLU A 6 -10.18 -55.24 22.51
CA GLU A 6 -10.86 -54.43 21.50
C GLU A 6 -9.87 -53.38 20.97
N GLY A 7 -9.62 -53.43 19.66
CA GLY A 7 -8.82 -52.47 18.93
C GLY A 7 -9.55 -51.13 18.84
N ASP A 8 -8.95 -50.11 19.44
CA ASP A 8 -9.34 -48.71 19.26
C ASP A 8 -9.03 -48.31 17.80
N ALA A 9 -10.09 -48.19 17.01
CA ALA A 9 -10.01 -47.75 15.63
C ALA A 9 -9.68 -46.26 15.61
N THR A 10 -8.38 -45.95 15.58
CA THR A 10 -7.84 -44.62 15.27
C THR A 10 -8.54 -44.06 14.03
N GLN A 11 -9.42 -43.08 14.23
CA GLN A 11 -9.99 -42.30 13.14
C GLN A 11 -8.83 -41.69 12.32
N PRO A 12 -8.88 -41.74 10.99
CA PRO A 12 -7.86 -41.09 10.17
C PRO A 12 -7.85 -39.59 10.50
N PRO A 13 -6.65 -38.96 10.57
CA PRO A 13 -6.56 -37.53 10.83
C PRO A 13 -7.37 -36.80 9.76
N ALA A 14 -8.19 -35.84 10.19
CA ALA A 14 -8.98 -35.00 9.32
C ALA A 14 -8.06 -34.28 8.33
N HIS A 15 -7.87 -34.85 7.14
CA HIS A 15 -7.13 -34.24 6.06
C HIS A 15 -7.91 -33.01 5.56
N HIS A 16 -7.30 -31.83 5.75
CA HIS A 16 -7.40 -30.60 4.95
C HIS A 16 -8.78 -30.24 4.35
N LYS A 17 -9.55 -29.41 5.06
CA LYS A 17 -10.60 -28.55 4.46
C LYS A 17 -10.24 -27.06 4.40
N ASP A 18 -9.08 -26.66 4.92
CA ASP A 18 -8.68 -25.25 5.01
C ASP A 18 -7.95 -24.70 3.77
N SER A 19 -7.63 -25.51 2.74
CA SER A 19 -6.92 -25.01 1.55
C SER A 19 -7.77 -24.15 0.60
N ASP A 20 -9.09 -24.09 0.79
CA ASP A 20 -10.00 -23.44 -0.16
C ASP A 20 -10.20 -21.93 0.07
N ARG A 21 -9.64 -21.36 1.14
CA ARG A 21 -9.88 -19.94 1.52
C ARG A 21 -8.67 -19.03 1.34
N ILE A 22 -7.84 -19.31 0.35
CA ILE A 22 -6.63 -18.53 0.05
C ILE A 22 -6.90 -17.68 -1.19
N ASP A 23 -6.55 -16.40 -1.14
CA ASP A 23 -6.65 -15.51 -2.31
C ASP A 23 -5.47 -15.65 -3.29
N HIS A 24 -5.54 -14.93 -4.41
CA HIS A 24 -4.54 -15.00 -5.47
C HIS A 24 -3.15 -14.45 -5.07
N TYR A 25 -3.07 -13.80 -3.92
CA TYR A 25 -1.84 -13.24 -3.35
C TYR A 25 -1.32 -14.06 -2.17
N GLY A 26 -1.98 -15.19 -1.85
CA GLY A 26 -1.56 -16.13 -0.82
C GLY A 26 -2.09 -15.83 0.57
N PHE A 27 -3.02 -14.88 0.74
CA PHE A 27 -3.61 -14.57 2.05
C PHE A 27 -4.79 -15.48 2.37
N GLU A 28 -4.79 -16.05 3.57
CA GLU A 28 -5.92 -16.78 4.14
C GLU A 28 -7.05 -15.80 4.53
N ARG A 29 -8.27 -16.07 4.06
CA ARG A 29 -9.45 -15.23 4.28
C ARG A 29 -10.44 -15.94 5.19
N HIS A 30 -10.40 -15.66 6.48
CA HIS A 30 -11.22 -16.37 7.46
C HIS A 30 -12.67 -15.88 7.53
N HIS A 31 -12.89 -14.56 7.49
CA HIS A 31 -14.18 -13.94 7.81
C HIS A 31 -14.95 -13.39 6.61
N ASP A 32 -14.27 -13.04 5.52
CA ASP A 32 -14.86 -12.33 4.38
C ASP A 32 -14.74 -13.08 3.05
N PHE A 33 -14.38 -14.37 3.08
CA PHE A 33 -14.11 -15.16 1.87
C PHE A 33 -15.29 -15.21 0.89
N GLU A 34 -16.51 -15.41 1.37
CA GLU A 34 -17.69 -15.48 0.49
C GLU A 34 -17.97 -14.12 -0.17
N SER A 35 -17.99 -13.02 0.59
CA SER A 35 -18.15 -11.67 0.04
C SER A 35 -17.03 -11.31 -0.93
N TYR A 36 -15.79 -11.72 -0.63
CA TYR A 36 -14.65 -11.56 -1.51
C TYR A 36 -14.84 -12.33 -2.82
N LYS A 37 -15.26 -13.59 -2.75
CA LYS A 37 -15.52 -14.44 -3.91
C LYS A 37 -16.63 -13.88 -4.79
N GLU A 38 -17.73 -13.40 -4.20
CA GLU A 38 -18.82 -12.72 -4.92
C GLU A 38 -18.32 -11.48 -5.66
N MET A 39 -17.62 -10.58 -4.96
CA MET A 39 -17.02 -9.37 -5.56
C MET A 39 -16.05 -9.74 -6.70
N MET A 40 -15.20 -10.74 -6.50
CA MET A 40 -14.25 -11.18 -7.52
C MET A 40 -14.95 -11.75 -8.76
N ASN A 41 -16.04 -12.50 -8.61
CA ASN A 41 -16.80 -13.03 -9.75
C ASN A 41 -17.33 -11.90 -10.64
N GLU A 42 -17.82 -10.81 -10.06
CA GLU A 42 -18.25 -9.63 -10.81
C GLU A 42 -17.06 -8.87 -11.43
N TYR A 43 -15.95 -8.82 -10.69
CA TYR A 43 -14.77 -8.06 -11.08
C TYR A 43 -13.93 -8.74 -12.18
N VAL A 44 -13.99 -10.06 -12.34
CA VAL A 44 -13.26 -10.82 -13.36
C VAL A 44 -13.49 -10.28 -14.77
N ALA A 45 -14.73 -9.92 -15.13
CA ALA A 45 -15.03 -9.35 -16.45
C ALA A 45 -14.32 -8.00 -16.67
N VAL A 46 -14.18 -7.21 -15.61
CA VAL A 46 -13.44 -5.94 -15.63
C VAL A 46 -11.94 -6.19 -15.75
N LEU A 47 -11.40 -7.15 -15.00
CA LEU A 47 -9.99 -7.56 -15.06
C LEU A 47 -9.60 -8.04 -16.46
N ASN A 48 -10.39 -8.92 -17.07
CA ASN A 48 -10.14 -9.44 -18.42
C ASN A 48 -10.12 -8.31 -19.47
N ARG A 49 -11.07 -7.38 -19.42
CA ARG A 49 -11.08 -6.20 -20.30
C ARG A 49 -9.85 -5.32 -20.11
N ARG A 50 -9.34 -5.18 -18.89
CA ARG A 50 -8.14 -4.40 -18.60
C ARG A 50 -6.89 -5.12 -19.10
N SER A 51 -6.76 -6.42 -18.84
CA SER A 51 -5.65 -7.25 -19.32
C SER A 51 -5.50 -7.11 -20.84
N MET A 52 -6.56 -7.35 -21.61
CA MET A 52 -6.52 -7.18 -23.08
C MET A 52 -6.07 -5.78 -23.53
N ARG A 53 -6.56 -4.72 -22.87
CA ARG A 53 -6.21 -3.34 -23.22
C ARG A 53 -4.76 -3.01 -22.89
N TRP A 54 -4.26 -3.50 -21.75
CA TRP A 54 -2.87 -3.30 -21.34
C TRP A 54 -1.92 -4.10 -22.23
N SER A 55 -2.21 -5.37 -22.52
CA SER A 55 -1.42 -6.18 -23.46
C SER A 55 -1.30 -5.49 -24.80
N LYS A 56 -2.40 -4.95 -25.35
CA LYS A 56 -2.36 -4.17 -26.60
C LYS A 56 -1.55 -2.88 -26.49
N LEU A 57 -1.60 -2.19 -25.35
CA LEU A 57 -0.83 -0.95 -25.13
C LEU A 57 0.67 -1.22 -25.05
N LEU A 58 1.05 -2.36 -24.47
CA LEU A 58 2.42 -2.77 -24.18
C LEU A 58 3.05 -3.60 -25.31
N GLN A 59 2.24 -4.08 -26.25
CA GLN A 59 2.69 -4.82 -27.42
C GLN A 59 3.76 -4.01 -28.16
N ASP A 60 4.89 -4.66 -28.45
CA ASP A 60 6.04 -4.13 -29.20
C ASP A 60 6.72 -2.88 -28.60
N LYS A 61 6.40 -2.53 -27.35
CA LYS A 61 7.08 -1.45 -26.63
C LYS A 61 8.02 -2.09 -25.61
N PRO A 62 9.33 -1.77 -25.60
CA PRO A 62 10.21 -2.17 -24.51
C PRO A 62 9.94 -1.33 -23.25
N ASN A 63 9.75 -0.03 -23.43
CA ASN A 63 9.58 0.95 -22.35
C ASN A 63 8.16 1.51 -22.28
N VAL A 64 7.78 2.04 -21.11
CA VAL A 64 6.46 2.64 -20.87
C VAL A 64 6.62 4.09 -20.43
N ASP A 65 6.42 5.01 -21.38
CA ASP A 65 6.51 6.44 -21.10
C ASP A 65 5.26 6.96 -20.39
N LYS A 66 5.48 7.94 -19.51
CA LYS A 66 4.36 8.61 -18.83
C LYS A 66 3.64 9.54 -19.82
N ASN A 67 2.37 9.26 -20.08
CA ASN A 67 1.49 10.09 -20.89
C ASN A 67 0.04 10.00 -20.41
N LEU A 68 -0.84 10.86 -20.95
CA LEU A 68 -2.25 10.91 -20.53
C LEU A 68 -3.03 9.60 -20.76
N THR A 69 -2.64 8.78 -21.74
CA THR A 69 -3.25 7.48 -22.00
C THR A 69 -2.87 6.48 -20.92
N VAL A 70 -1.58 6.34 -20.62
CA VAL A 70 -1.09 5.46 -19.55
C VAL A 70 -1.67 5.90 -18.20
N LYS A 71 -1.70 7.21 -17.91
CA LYS A 71 -2.33 7.74 -16.69
C LYS A 71 -3.78 7.30 -16.54
N ARG A 72 -4.55 7.35 -17.63
CA ARG A 72 -5.96 6.93 -17.64
C ARG A 72 -6.10 5.42 -17.41
N TYR A 73 -5.19 4.63 -17.97
CA TYR A 73 -5.17 3.18 -17.78
C TYR A 73 -4.80 2.81 -16.36
N VAL A 74 -3.78 3.46 -15.79
CA VAL A 74 -3.37 3.30 -14.39
C VAL A 74 -4.51 3.60 -13.43
N ARG A 75 -5.21 4.73 -13.60
CA ARG A 75 -6.40 5.06 -12.77
C ARG A 75 -7.50 4.01 -12.87
N LYS A 76 -7.67 3.41 -14.05
CA LYS A 76 -8.60 2.31 -14.25
C LYS A 76 -8.10 1.01 -13.61
N GLY A 77 -6.80 0.82 -13.45
CA GLY A 77 -6.18 -0.32 -12.78
C GLY A 77 -5.22 -1.07 -13.71
N VAL A 78 -4.07 -1.45 -13.14
CA VAL A 78 -3.06 -2.27 -13.79
C VAL A 78 -3.33 -3.75 -13.46
N PRO A 79 -3.44 -4.64 -14.46
CA PRO A 79 -3.50 -6.09 -14.27
C PRO A 79 -2.27 -6.60 -13.52
N ASN A 80 -2.44 -7.65 -12.73
CA ASN A 80 -1.39 -8.12 -11.82
C ASN A 80 -0.10 -8.48 -12.57
N GLU A 81 -0.23 -9.16 -13.71
CA GLU A 81 0.84 -9.57 -14.61
C GLU A 81 1.65 -8.40 -15.20
N HIS A 82 1.17 -7.16 -15.10
CA HIS A 82 1.84 -5.98 -15.62
C HIS A 82 2.34 -5.03 -14.53
N ARG A 83 1.92 -5.19 -13.26
CA ARG A 83 2.25 -4.26 -12.18
C ARG A 83 3.73 -4.01 -12.03
N ALA A 84 4.53 -5.08 -11.93
CA ALA A 84 5.98 -4.97 -11.77
C ALA A 84 6.60 -4.06 -12.84
N ARG A 85 6.28 -4.34 -14.11
CA ARG A 85 6.78 -3.56 -15.25
C ARG A 85 6.31 -2.10 -15.22
N ILE A 86 5.02 -1.87 -14.96
CA ILE A 86 4.45 -0.51 -14.96
C ILE A 86 4.97 0.31 -13.79
N TRP A 87 5.05 -0.28 -12.60
CA TRP A 87 5.55 0.41 -11.41
C TRP A 87 7.04 0.74 -11.54
N MET A 88 7.85 -0.19 -12.06
CA MET A 88 9.28 0.04 -12.31
C MET A 88 9.51 1.20 -13.28
N ALA A 89 8.76 1.25 -14.39
CA ALA A 89 8.85 2.33 -15.36
C ALA A 89 8.29 3.67 -14.81
N ALA A 90 7.09 3.66 -14.24
CA ALA A 90 6.39 4.88 -13.82
C ALA A 90 7.09 5.63 -12.66
N SER A 91 7.82 4.88 -11.83
CA SER A 91 8.57 5.41 -10.69
C SER A 91 10.01 5.78 -11.03
N GLY A 92 10.51 5.39 -12.21
CA GLY A 92 11.93 5.50 -12.57
C GLY A 92 12.84 4.49 -11.87
N ALA A 93 12.28 3.51 -11.15
CA ALA A 93 13.06 2.45 -10.50
C ALA A 93 13.81 1.58 -11.53
N GLN A 94 13.23 1.37 -12.72
CA GLN A 94 13.90 0.62 -13.80
C GLN A 94 15.22 1.28 -14.21
N GLU A 95 15.20 2.58 -14.45
CA GLU A 95 16.39 3.34 -14.84
C GLU A 95 17.44 3.35 -13.73
N GLN A 96 17.03 3.50 -12.46
CA GLN A 96 17.95 3.44 -11.33
C GLN A 96 18.64 2.08 -11.21
N MET A 97 17.88 0.99 -11.33
CA MET A 97 18.41 -0.37 -11.33
C MET A 97 19.42 -0.60 -12.45
N GLU A 98 19.06 -0.23 -13.69
CA GLU A 98 19.93 -0.38 -14.86
C GLU A 98 21.20 0.48 -14.78
N SER A 99 21.11 1.66 -14.17
CA SER A 99 22.25 2.56 -13.98
C SER A 99 23.26 2.09 -12.92
N LYS A 100 22.88 1.13 -12.06
CA LYS A 100 23.68 0.65 -10.93
C LYS A 100 23.76 -0.89 -10.88
N PRO A 101 24.33 -1.55 -11.90
CA PRO A 101 24.44 -3.02 -11.91
C PRO A 101 25.24 -3.54 -10.71
N GLY A 102 24.72 -4.57 -10.03
CA GLY A 102 25.39 -5.19 -8.88
C GLY A 102 25.27 -4.41 -7.58
N TYR A 103 24.60 -3.24 -7.57
CA TYR A 103 24.48 -2.41 -6.38
C TYR A 103 23.70 -3.11 -5.26
N TYR A 104 22.56 -3.72 -5.58
CA TYR A 104 21.77 -4.47 -4.60
C TYR A 104 22.59 -5.58 -3.94
N GLN A 105 23.31 -6.38 -4.74
CA GLN A 105 24.17 -7.45 -4.25
C GLN A 105 25.34 -6.91 -3.43
N SER A 106 25.88 -5.74 -3.79
CA SER A 106 26.93 -5.08 -3.00
C SER A 106 26.44 -4.70 -1.61
N LEU A 107 25.17 -4.26 -1.47
CA LEU A 107 24.58 -3.93 -0.17
C LEU A 107 24.42 -5.17 0.72
N LEU A 108 24.04 -6.31 0.12
CA LEU A 108 23.93 -7.59 0.82
C LEU A 108 25.29 -8.20 1.19
N ALA A 109 26.37 -7.80 0.53
CA ALA A 109 27.72 -8.28 0.84
C ALA A 109 28.43 -7.47 1.94
N MET A 110 27.88 -6.32 2.32
CA MET A 110 28.48 -5.46 3.36
C MET A 110 28.42 -6.11 4.74
N GLU A 111 29.30 -5.66 5.64
CA GLU A 111 29.15 -5.98 7.05
C GLU A 111 27.86 -5.35 7.58
N HIS A 112 27.03 -6.16 8.21
CA HIS A 112 25.70 -5.76 8.61
C HIS A 112 25.63 -5.48 10.10
N ASP A 113 25.11 -4.31 10.47
CA ASP A 113 24.80 -3.95 11.85
C ASP A 113 23.87 -5.00 12.50
N ALA A 114 24.33 -5.55 13.63
CA ALA A 114 23.59 -6.54 14.40
C ALA A 114 22.23 -5.99 14.89
N LYS A 115 22.18 -4.69 15.26
CA LYS A 115 20.95 -4.06 15.74
C LYS A 115 19.91 -3.94 14.64
N LEU A 116 20.34 -3.56 13.43
CA LEU A 116 19.47 -3.53 12.26
C LEU A 116 18.87 -4.91 11.98
N LYS A 117 19.71 -5.96 11.95
CA LYS A 117 19.26 -7.35 11.74
C LYS A 117 18.24 -7.79 12.78
N GLU A 118 18.51 -7.56 14.06
CA GLU A 118 17.62 -7.95 15.16
C GLU A 118 16.25 -7.25 15.06
N THR A 119 16.25 -5.96 14.74
CA THR A 119 15.02 -5.18 14.56
C THR A 119 14.20 -5.71 13.39
N ILE A 120 14.84 -6.05 12.26
CA ILE A 120 14.15 -6.65 11.10
C ILE A 120 13.57 -8.02 11.47
N HIS A 121 14.35 -8.90 12.11
CA HIS A 121 13.88 -10.24 12.49
C HIS A 121 12.68 -10.21 13.42
N THR A 122 12.65 -9.27 14.37
CA THR A 122 11.51 -9.08 15.28
C THR A 122 10.21 -8.83 14.51
N ASP A 123 10.29 -8.07 13.41
CA ASP A 123 9.13 -7.72 12.59
C ASP A 123 8.76 -8.79 11.57
N MET A 124 9.71 -9.57 11.09
CA MET A 124 9.45 -10.67 10.16
C MET A 124 8.42 -11.67 10.72
N HIS A 125 8.52 -12.02 12.00
CA HIS A 125 7.59 -12.98 12.62
C HIS A 125 6.13 -12.49 12.65
N ARG A 126 5.91 -11.18 12.61
CA ARG A 126 4.59 -10.54 12.59
C ARG A 126 4.20 -10.00 11.21
N THR A 127 5.02 -10.25 10.19
CA THR A 127 4.75 -9.81 8.81
C THR A 127 3.89 -10.84 8.09
N PHE A 128 2.63 -10.50 7.84
CA PHE A 128 1.67 -11.34 7.10
C PHE A 128 1.56 -12.79 7.64
N PRO A 129 1.20 -12.98 8.92
CA PRO A 129 1.09 -14.32 9.52
C PRO A 129 0.11 -15.24 8.78
N ASP A 130 -0.92 -14.65 8.16
CA ASP A 130 -1.98 -15.34 7.43
C ASP A 130 -1.63 -15.56 5.94
N ASN A 131 -0.43 -15.16 5.49
CA ASN A 131 0.00 -15.39 4.11
C ASN A 131 0.87 -16.65 4.01
N ILE A 132 0.45 -17.59 3.18
CA ILE A 132 1.11 -18.90 3.05
C ILE A 132 2.58 -18.79 2.57
N LEU A 133 2.92 -17.73 1.83
CA LEU A 133 4.26 -17.50 1.29
C LEU A 133 5.23 -16.97 2.36
N PHE A 134 4.71 -16.40 3.46
CA PHE A 134 5.52 -15.89 4.57
C PHE A 134 5.55 -16.83 5.78
N LYS A 135 4.92 -18.01 5.71
CA LYS A 135 5.00 -19.03 6.77
C LYS A 135 6.38 -19.68 6.80
N SER A 136 6.91 -19.92 8.00
CA SER A 136 8.28 -20.41 8.22
C SER A 136 8.58 -21.80 7.64
N ARG A 137 7.54 -22.59 7.31
CA ARG A 137 7.65 -23.93 6.71
C ARG A 137 7.33 -23.97 5.21
N ALA A 138 7.17 -22.83 4.56
CA ALA A 138 6.95 -22.79 3.12
C ALA A 138 8.23 -23.22 2.38
N GLU A 139 8.14 -24.24 1.53
CA GLU A 139 9.28 -24.78 0.76
C GLU A 139 9.94 -23.71 -0.15
N GLU A 140 9.15 -22.72 -0.59
CA GLU A 140 9.58 -21.53 -1.36
C GLU A 140 9.16 -20.23 -0.65
N GLY A 141 9.41 -20.13 0.66
CA GLY A 141 8.99 -18.98 1.48
C GLY A 141 9.70 -17.66 1.14
N LEU A 142 8.96 -16.56 1.15
CA LEU A 142 9.44 -15.20 0.85
C LEU A 142 10.13 -14.50 2.03
N GLN A 143 10.31 -15.19 3.16
CA GLN A 143 10.94 -14.59 4.35
C GLN A 143 12.39 -14.16 4.08
N LYS A 144 13.15 -14.95 3.32
CA LYS A 144 14.54 -14.62 2.99
C LYS A 144 14.61 -13.36 2.12
N ASP A 145 13.80 -13.30 1.07
CA ASP A 145 13.71 -12.16 0.16
C ASP A 145 13.29 -10.90 0.92
N LEU A 146 12.32 -11.02 1.83
CA LEU A 146 11.88 -9.93 2.70
C LEU A 146 13.03 -9.42 3.58
N PHE A 147 13.74 -10.33 4.23
CA PHE A 147 14.89 -9.96 5.07
C PHE A 147 15.95 -9.23 4.25
N ASN A 148 16.31 -9.77 3.09
CA ASN A 148 17.34 -9.19 2.22
C ASN A 148 16.95 -7.80 1.73
N VAL A 149 15.72 -7.61 1.24
CA VAL A 149 15.25 -6.30 0.75
C VAL A 149 15.27 -5.25 1.86
N LEU A 150 14.78 -5.60 3.06
CA LEU A 150 14.79 -4.69 4.21
C LEU A 150 16.21 -4.36 4.68
N LEU A 151 17.09 -5.35 4.70
CA LEU A 151 18.48 -5.19 5.10
C LEU A 151 19.23 -4.30 4.11
N ALA A 152 19.09 -4.58 2.81
CA ALA A 152 19.67 -3.77 1.75
C ALA A 152 19.16 -2.33 1.79
N TYR A 153 17.85 -2.12 2.01
CA TYR A 153 17.28 -0.78 2.15
C TYR A 153 17.86 -0.02 3.35
N GLY A 154 17.98 -0.68 4.50
CA GLY A 154 18.57 -0.05 5.70
C GLY A 154 20.02 0.37 5.48
N HIS A 155 20.77 -0.38 4.68
CA HIS A 155 22.12 -0.01 4.25
C HIS A 155 22.16 1.10 3.20
N HIS A 156 21.22 1.06 2.25
CA HIS A 156 21.08 2.07 1.21
C HIS A 156 20.79 3.46 1.80
N ASN A 157 19.94 3.51 2.82
CA ASN A 157 19.54 4.75 3.49
C ASN A 157 19.79 4.67 5.00
N GLN A 158 21.05 4.77 5.41
CA GLN A 158 21.47 4.63 6.82
C GLN A 158 20.85 5.68 7.76
N ALA A 159 20.48 6.85 7.26
CA ALA A 159 19.82 7.89 8.06
C ALA A 159 18.42 7.48 8.51
N VAL A 160 17.75 6.66 7.70
CA VAL A 160 16.45 6.06 8.01
C VAL A 160 16.62 4.69 8.66
N GLY A 161 17.53 3.88 8.14
CA GLY A 161 17.72 2.49 8.53
C GLY A 161 16.45 1.68 8.26
N TYR A 162 15.92 1.05 9.30
CA TYR A 162 14.67 0.31 9.26
C TYR A 162 13.63 0.93 10.20
N CYS A 163 12.42 1.14 9.67
CA CYS A 163 11.27 1.61 10.43
C CYS A 163 10.13 0.59 10.34
N GLN A 164 9.47 0.31 11.46
CA GLN A 164 8.30 -0.56 11.49
C GLN A 164 7.23 -0.03 10.51
N GLY A 165 6.71 -0.93 9.67
CA GLY A 165 5.83 -0.58 8.55
C GLY A 165 6.48 -0.89 7.20
N MET A 166 7.81 -0.75 7.10
CA MET A 166 8.57 -1.08 5.89
C MET A 166 8.47 -2.56 5.52
N ASN A 167 8.42 -3.45 6.52
CA ASN A 167 8.24 -4.89 6.34
C ASN A 167 6.98 -5.24 5.53
N PHE A 168 5.87 -4.54 5.77
CA PHE A 168 4.64 -4.76 5.04
C PHE A 168 4.77 -4.27 3.59
N ILE A 169 5.41 -3.11 3.38
CA ILE A 169 5.64 -2.54 2.05
C ILE A 169 6.51 -3.48 1.23
N ALA A 170 7.67 -3.89 1.77
CA ALA A 170 8.58 -4.82 1.12
C ALA A 170 7.88 -6.15 0.78
N GLY A 171 7.10 -6.72 1.71
CA GLY A 171 6.40 -7.97 1.45
C GLY A 171 5.36 -7.87 0.33
N TYR A 172 4.58 -6.77 0.25
CA TYR A 172 3.68 -6.54 -0.88
C TYR A 172 4.44 -6.36 -2.19
N LEU A 173 5.56 -5.64 -2.19
CA LEU A 173 6.38 -5.50 -3.39
C LEU A 173 6.87 -6.87 -3.89
N ILE A 174 7.39 -7.71 -3.00
CA ILE A 174 7.89 -9.05 -3.34
C ILE A 174 6.77 -9.94 -3.91
N ILE A 175 5.59 -9.97 -3.28
CA ILE A 175 4.43 -10.74 -3.78
C ILE A 175 4.10 -10.38 -5.24
N ILE A 176 4.16 -9.08 -5.57
CA ILE A 176 3.69 -8.55 -6.85
C ILE A 176 4.77 -8.60 -7.93
N THR A 177 6.01 -8.26 -7.58
CA THR A 177 7.14 -8.28 -8.53
C THR A 177 7.59 -9.69 -8.83
N LYS A 178 7.49 -10.59 -7.84
CA LYS A 178 8.14 -11.91 -7.85
C LYS A 178 9.63 -11.82 -8.19
N ASP A 179 10.27 -10.74 -7.74
CA ASP A 179 11.65 -10.38 -8.04
C ASP A 179 12.22 -9.53 -6.90
N GLU A 180 13.19 -10.09 -6.20
CA GLU A 180 13.78 -9.51 -4.98
C GLU A 180 14.42 -8.14 -5.25
N GLU A 181 15.25 -8.03 -6.29
CA GLU A 181 15.98 -6.79 -6.60
C GLU A 181 15.04 -5.69 -7.12
N LYS A 182 14.06 -6.04 -7.97
CA LYS A 182 13.03 -5.06 -8.38
C LYS A 182 12.23 -4.54 -7.19
N SER A 183 11.99 -5.39 -6.19
CA SER A 183 11.29 -4.99 -4.97
C SER A 183 12.08 -3.96 -4.18
N PHE A 184 13.40 -4.14 -4.07
CA PHE A 184 14.30 -3.14 -3.48
C PHE A 184 14.22 -1.80 -4.21
N TRP A 185 14.32 -1.79 -5.55
CA TRP A 185 14.30 -0.53 -6.32
C TRP A 185 12.94 0.19 -6.28
N LEU A 186 11.84 -0.56 -6.22
CA LEU A 186 10.52 0.04 -6.00
C LEU A 186 10.37 0.60 -4.58
N MET A 187 10.96 -0.07 -3.59
CA MET A 187 10.99 0.42 -2.21
C MET A 187 11.80 1.71 -2.11
N ASP A 188 12.97 1.78 -2.74
CA ASP A 188 13.75 3.04 -2.89
C ASP A 188 12.91 4.15 -3.54
N ALA A 189 12.24 3.85 -4.65
CA ALA A 189 11.39 4.83 -5.31
C ALA A 189 10.25 5.34 -4.40
N LEU A 190 9.59 4.45 -3.66
CA LEU A 190 8.51 4.83 -2.74
C LEU A 190 9.01 5.67 -1.58
N LEU A 191 9.97 5.15 -0.82
CA LEU A 191 10.34 5.71 0.47
C LEU A 191 11.39 6.83 0.33
N GLY A 192 12.28 6.73 -0.66
CA GLY A 192 13.32 7.72 -0.91
C GLY A 192 12.87 8.90 -1.76
N ARG A 193 11.88 8.72 -2.65
CA ARG A 193 11.49 9.77 -3.63
C ARG A 193 10.01 10.16 -3.60
N ILE A 194 9.08 9.20 -3.53
CA ILE A 194 7.64 9.50 -3.55
C ILE A 194 7.16 10.02 -2.18
N LEU A 195 7.75 9.53 -1.09
CA LEU A 195 7.35 9.81 0.30
C LEU A 195 8.52 10.35 1.12
N PRO A 196 9.11 11.51 0.75
CA PRO A 196 10.25 12.05 1.46
C PRO A 196 9.91 12.31 2.93
N ASP A 197 10.86 12.00 3.80
CA ASP A 197 10.83 12.22 5.26
C ASP A 197 9.73 11.51 6.06
N TYR A 198 8.96 10.60 5.44
CA TYR A 198 7.94 9.80 6.14
C TYR A 198 8.54 8.88 7.20
N TYR A 199 9.70 8.28 6.91
CA TYR A 199 10.35 7.28 7.75
C TYR A 199 11.62 7.81 8.43
N SER A 200 11.86 9.12 8.34
CA SER A 200 12.92 9.77 9.13
C SER A 200 12.67 9.56 10.63
N PRO A 201 13.70 9.64 11.50
CA PRO A 201 13.51 9.52 12.95
C PRO A 201 12.47 10.50 13.53
N ALA A 202 12.35 11.69 12.92
CA ALA A 202 11.36 12.69 13.31
C ALA A 202 9.99 12.50 12.62
N MET A 203 9.92 11.72 11.54
CA MET A 203 8.74 11.51 10.69
C MET A 203 8.11 12.82 10.21
N LEU A 204 8.94 13.82 9.87
CA LEU A 204 8.46 15.18 9.55
C LEU A 204 7.49 15.16 8.37
N GLY A 205 7.83 14.47 7.28
CA GLY A 205 6.97 14.37 6.10
C GLY A 205 5.59 13.76 6.43
N LEU A 206 5.56 12.73 7.27
CA LEU A 206 4.31 12.10 7.71
C LEU A 206 3.45 13.03 8.57
N ARG A 207 4.06 13.72 9.55
CA ARG A 207 3.35 14.66 10.43
C ARG A 207 2.78 15.82 9.63
N THR A 208 3.56 16.39 8.72
CA THR A 208 3.09 17.44 7.80
C THR A 208 1.92 16.94 6.96
N ASP A 209 2.01 15.74 6.39
CA ASP A 209 0.93 15.21 5.56
C ASP A 209 -0.33 14.86 6.38
N HIS A 210 -0.24 14.57 7.69
CA HIS A 210 -1.42 14.49 8.56
C HIS A 210 -2.10 15.85 8.76
N GLU A 211 -1.35 16.93 8.93
CA GLU A 211 -1.91 18.29 9.06
C GLU A 211 -2.56 18.75 7.75
N VAL A 212 -1.91 18.49 6.62
CA VAL A 212 -2.47 18.74 5.29
C VAL A 212 -3.79 18.00 5.09
N LEU A 213 -3.89 16.74 5.53
CA LEU A 213 -5.16 16.00 5.48
C LEU A 213 -6.24 16.73 6.30
N GLY A 214 -5.90 17.22 7.49
CA GLY A 214 -6.81 18.00 8.32
C GLY A 214 -7.38 19.22 7.62
N GLU A 215 -6.54 20.00 6.94
CA GLU A 215 -6.98 21.17 6.15
C GLU A 215 -7.83 20.79 4.94
N LEU A 216 -7.47 19.70 4.26
CA LEU A 216 -8.27 19.17 3.16
C LEU A 216 -9.66 18.74 3.64
N VAL A 217 -9.76 18.10 4.80
CA VAL A 217 -11.06 17.72 5.39
C VAL A 217 -11.85 18.96 5.79
N LYS A 218 -11.24 19.98 6.42
CA LYS A 218 -11.93 21.26 6.71
C LYS A 218 -12.52 21.89 5.46
N THR A 219 -11.84 21.77 4.32
CA THR A 219 -12.30 22.31 3.04
C THR A 219 -13.40 21.46 2.41
N LYS A 220 -13.29 20.13 2.45
CA LYS A 220 -14.15 19.20 1.70
C LYS A 220 -15.33 18.66 2.48
N ALA A 221 -15.21 18.59 3.80
CA ALA A 221 -16.24 18.14 4.73
C ALA A 221 -16.15 19.01 6.00
N PRO A 222 -16.53 20.30 5.94
CA PRO A 222 -16.28 21.27 7.01
C PRO A 222 -16.88 20.87 8.36
N ALA A 223 -18.07 20.23 8.37
CA ALA A 223 -18.67 19.72 9.59
C ALA A 223 -17.80 18.64 10.27
N VAL A 224 -17.22 17.73 9.47
CA VAL A 224 -16.26 16.73 9.98
C VAL A 224 -15.01 17.43 10.48
N GLY A 225 -14.47 18.39 9.73
CA GLY A 225 -13.31 19.18 10.14
C GLY A 225 -13.51 19.89 11.49
N GLN A 226 -14.70 20.47 11.72
CA GLN A 226 -15.07 21.12 12.98
C GLN A 226 -15.17 20.13 14.15
N LEU A 227 -15.77 18.96 13.93
CA LEU A 227 -15.83 17.91 14.96
C LEU A 227 -14.42 17.43 15.34
N MET A 228 -13.59 17.13 14.35
CA MET A 228 -12.23 16.63 14.55
C MET A 228 -11.34 17.66 15.25
N ALA A 229 -11.55 18.96 14.99
CA ALA A 229 -10.80 20.05 15.63
C ALA A 229 -10.97 20.13 17.17
N GLN A 230 -11.98 19.45 17.74
CA GLN A 230 -12.17 19.35 19.19
C GLN A 230 -11.11 18.46 19.86
N TYR A 231 -10.37 17.67 19.09
CA TYR A 231 -9.41 16.69 19.60
C TYR A 231 -8.00 16.98 19.04
N PRO A 232 -7.11 17.61 19.83
CA PRO A 232 -5.73 17.86 19.41
C PRO A 232 -5.00 16.56 19.01
N GLY A 233 -4.32 16.58 17.86
CA GLY A 233 -3.56 15.42 17.37
C GLY A 233 -4.40 14.27 16.79
N ILE A 234 -5.71 14.46 16.60
CA ILE A 234 -6.63 13.40 16.15
C ILE A 234 -6.21 12.73 14.83
N TRP A 235 -5.72 13.51 13.86
CA TRP A 235 -5.31 12.98 12.56
C TRP A 235 -4.17 11.99 12.70
N THR A 236 -3.13 12.34 13.45
CA THR A 236 -2.05 11.41 13.78
C THR A 236 -2.59 10.17 14.48
N LEU A 237 -3.54 10.29 15.41
CA LEU A 237 -4.10 9.13 16.10
C LEU A 237 -4.83 8.16 15.15
N VAL A 238 -5.67 8.69 14.25
CA VAL A 238 -6.60 7.87 13.46
C VAL A 238 -6.09 7.47 12.07
N VAL A 239 -5.15 8.22 11.48
CA VAL A 239 -4.67 7.94 10.11
C VAL A 239 -3.19 7.57 10.00
N SER A 240 -2.41 7.57 11.09
CA SER A 240 -0.97 7.23 11.02
C SER A 240 -0.71 5.92 10.30
N ARG A 241 -1.46 4.86 10.65
CA ARG A 241 -1.30 3.54 10.03
C ARG A 241 -1.65 3.54 8.54
N TRP A 242 -2.61 4.36 8.12
CA TRP A 242 -3.00 4.47 6.71
C TRP A 242 -1.83 4.99 5.86
N PHE A 243 -1.10 5.98 6.37
CA PHE A 243 -0.05 6.67 5.62
C PHE A 243 1.30 5.96 5.76
N ILE A 244 1.68 5.49 6.95
CA ILE A 244 2.97 4.81 7.17
C ILE A 244 3.03 3.42 6.51
N CYS A 245 1.91 2.69 6.46
CA CYS A 245 1.82 1.38 5.82
C CYS A 245 1.20 1.43 4.42
N LEU A 246 0.93 2.62 3.88
CA LEU A 246 0.34 2.81 2.55
C LEU A 246 -0.94 1.99 2.33
N TYR A 247 -1.82 2.01 3.33
CA TYR A 247 -3.10 1.29 3.43
C TYR A 247 -3.00 -0.24 3.53
N ILE A 248 -1.81 -0.83 3.58
CA ILE A 248 -1.66 -2.25 3.87
C ILE A 248 -2.21 -2.54 5.27
N ASP A 249 -2.93 -3.66 5.40
CA ASP A 249 -3.58 -4.09 6.65
C ASP A 249 -4.64 -3.09 7.16
N ILE A 250 -5.09 -2.19 6.27
CA ILE A 250 -6.20 -1.26 6.49
C ILE A 250 -7.31 -1.55 5.48
N LEU A 251 -6.95 -1.70 4.21
CA LEU A 251 -7.88 -2.00 3.12
C LEU A 251 -7.58 -3.36 2.50
N PRO A 252 -8.56 -4.01 1.85
CA PRO A 252 -8.34 -5.23 1.08
C PRO A 252 -7.23 -5.09 0.04
N ILE A 253 -6.45 -6.16 -0.17
CA ILE A 253 -5.26 -6.13 -1.03
C ILE A 253 -5.55 -5.65 -2.45
N GLU A 254 -6.68 -6.02 -3.04
CA GLU A 254 -7.10 -5.56 -4.37
C GLU A 254 -7.23 -4.04 -4.42
N THR A 255 -7.76 -3.45 -3.36
CA THR A 255 -7.91 -1.99 -3.20
C THR A 255 -6.56 -1.33 -2.98
N VAL A 256 -5.72 -1.88 -2.10
CA VAL A 256 -4.35 -1.37 -1.88
C VAL A 256 -3.54 -1.36 -3.17
N LEU A 257 -3.60 -2.43 -3.96
CA LEU A 257 -2.85 -2.50 -5.22
C LEU A 257 -3.35 -1.50 -6.26
N ARG A 258 -4.65 -1.19 -6.29
CA ARG A 258 -5.20 -0.12 -7.14
C ARG A 258 -4.76 1.27 -6.67
N ILE A 259 -4.62 1.47 -5.37
CA ILE A 259 -4.05 2.69 -4.80
C ILE A 259 -2.58 2.80 -5.22
N TRP A 260 -1.82 1.71 -5.12
CA TRP A 260 -0.40 1.66 -5.46
C TRP A 260 -0.13 1.87 -6.94
N ASP A 261 -0.97 1.33 -7.83
CA ASP A 261 -0.96 1.65 -9.26
C ASP A 261 -0.92 3.17 -9.47
N CYS A 262 -1.81 3.89 -8.79
CA CYS A 262 -1.87 5.34 -8.88
C CYS A 262 -0.74 6.03 -8.13
N LEU A 263 -0.30 5.50 -6.98
CA LEU A 263 0.78 6.08 -6.15
C LEU A 263 2.10 6.12 -6.92
N PHE A 264 2.51 5.01 -7.54
CA PHE A 264 3.72 4.95 -8.35
C PHE A 264 3.67 5.89 -9.56
N TYR A 265 2.48 6.15 -10.09
CA TYR A 265 2.32 6.96 -11.28
C TYR A 265 2.14 8.46 -11.00
N GLU A 266 1.32 8.81 -10.01
CA GLU A 266 0.88 10.18 -9.71
C GLU A 266 1.49 10.78 -8.44
N GLY A 267 2.17 9.98 -7.62
CA GLY A 267 2.82 10.40 -6.38
C GLY A 267 1.91 10.45 -5.15
N SER A 268 2.46 10.96 -4.04
CA SER A 268 1.87 10.88 -2.69
C SER A 268 0.46 11.48 -2.55
N LYS A 269 0.04 12.37 -3.46
CA LYS A 269 -1.33 12.92 -3.49
C LYS A 269 -2.44 11.89 -3.52
N VAL A 270 -2.13 10.68 -4.00
CA VAL A 270 -3.07 9.56 -4.02
C VAL A 270 -3.47 9.17 -2.60
N LEU A 271 -2.54 9.20 -1.63
CA LEU A 271 -2.83 8.85 -0.23
C LEU A 271 -3.94 9.72 0.36
N PHE A 272 -3.88 11.04 0.10
CA PHE A 272 -4.90 11.98 0.55
C PHE A 272 -6.24 11.79 -0.13
N ARG A 273 -6.25 11.50 -1.45
CA ARG A 273 -7.49 11.23 -2.18
C ARG A 273 -8.22 10.03 -1.58
N VAL A 274 -7.48 8.97 -1.26
CA VAL A 274 -8.03 7.76 -0.61
C VAL A 274 -8.59 8.10 0.78
N ALA A 275 -7.84 8.82 1.60
CA ALA A 275 -8.30 9.24 2.93
C ALA A 275 -9.58 10.09 2.84
N LEU A 276 -9.61 11.07 1.94
CA LEU A 276 -10.80 11.89 1.71
C LEU A 276 -11.98 11.07 1.20
N THR A 277 -11.77 10.08 0.32
CA THR A 277 -12.82 9.16 -0.11
C THR A 277 -13.43 8.43 1.08
N LEU A 278 -12.60 7.85 1.96
CA LEU A 278 -13.08 7.15 3.16
C LEU A 278 -13.86 8.08 4.10
N ILE A 279 -13.29 9.25 4.40
CA ILE A 279 -13.87 10.23 5.34
C ILE A 279 -15.18 10.82 4.82
N VAL A 280 -15.23 11.22 3.54
CA VAL A 280 -16.44 11.83 2.95
C VAL A 280 -17.55 10.79 2.80
N HIS A 281 -17.20 9.55 2.45
CA HIS A 281 -18.18 8.46 2.35
C HIS A 281 -18.87 8.19 3.69
N HIS A 282 -18.10 8.21 4.79
CA HIS A 282 -18.59 7.92 6.15
C HIS A 282 -18.85 9.17 7.00
N GLN A 283 -19.03 10.34 6.36
CA GLN A 283 -19.17 11.60 7.10
C GLN A 283 -20.33 11.58 8.09
N THR A 284 -21.43 10.92 7.73
CA THR A 284 -22.64 10.86 8.57
C THR A 284 -22.37 10.09 9.85
N GLU A 285 -21.63 8.98 9.75
CA GLU A 285 -21.21 8.12 10.86
C GLU A 285 -20.24 8.87 11.77
N ILE A 286 -19.27 9.58 11.19
CA ILE A 286 -18.31 10.40 11.94
C ILE A 286 -19.06 11.47 12.75
N LEU A 287 -20.03 12.17 12.15
CA LEU A 287 -20.81 13.23 12.81
C LEU A 287 -21.75 12.73 13.92
N ARG A 288 -22.00 11.41 13.99
CA ARG A 288 -22.75 10.80 15.09
C ARG A 288 -21.87 10.55 16.32
N ALA A 289 -20.55 10.57 16.19
CA ALA A 289 -19.64 10.41 17.32
C ALA A 289 -19.94 11.45 18.41
N ARG A 290 -19.86 11.02 19.68
CA ARG A 290 -20.07 11.88 20.86
C ARG A 290 -18.84 11.96 21.74
N SER A 291 -17.82 11.16 21.44
CA SER A 291 -16.59 11.06 22.19
C SER A 291 -15.41 10.67 21.30
N LEU A 292 -14.19 10.88 21.79
CA LEU A 292 -12.97 10.43 21.10
C LEU A 292 -12.96 8.91 20.80
N PRO A 293 -13.36 8.03 21.74
CA PRO A 293 -13.53 6.60 21.45
C PRO A 293 -14.48 6.31 20.27
N ASP A 294 -15.59 7.04 20.14
CA ASP A 294 -16.53 6.85 19.03
C ASP A 294 -15.89 7.23 17.69
N VAL A 295 -15.13 8.33 17.65
CA VAL A 295 -14.37 8.75 16.46
C VAL A 295 -13.37 7.65 16.08
N CYS A 296 -12.57 7.17 17.04
CA CYS A 296 -11.60 6.11 16.80
C CYS A 296 -12.26 4.80 16.31
N ALA A 297 -13.42 4.44 16.87
CA ALA A 297 -14.18 3.28 16.44
C ALA A 297 -14.71 3.46 15.01
N CYS A 298 -15.23 4.64 14.67
CA CYS A 298 -15.69 4.96 13.33
C CYS A 298 -14.55 4.82 12.29
N PHE A 299 -13.36 5.37 12.58
CA PHE A 299 -12.18 5.27 11.72
C PHE A 299 -11.67 3.84 11.54
N LYS A 300 -11.83 2.98 12.55
CA LYS A 300 -11.54 1.54 12.40
C LYS A 300 -12.58 0.81 11.55
N GLN A 301 -13.86 1.15 11.67
CA GLN A 301 -14.93 0.45 10.97
C GLN A 301 -15.06 0.87 9.50
N MET A 302 -14.77 2.13 9.16
CA MET A 302 -14.91 2.66 7.81
C MET A 302 -13.99 2.01 6.76
N THR A 303 -12.97 1.27 7.21
CA THR A 303 -12.00 0.60 6.33
C THR A 303 -12.44 -0.83 5.99
N CYS A 304 -13.52 -1.31 6.59
CA CYS A 304 -14.10 -2.64 6.39
C CYS A 304 -15.42 -2.58 5.61
N GLY A 305 -15.81 -3.70 5.00
CA GLY A 305 -17.10 -3.88 4.35
C GLY A 305 -17.08 -3.80 2.83
N SER A 306 -18.26 -3.87 2.21
CA SER A 306 -18.42 -4.00 0.76
C SER A 306 -17.86 -2.82 -0.02
N PHE A 307 -17.92 -1.60 0.54
CA PHE A 307 -17.39 -0.40 -0.11
C PHE A 307 -15.87 -0.45 -0.32
N THR A 308 -15.11 -0.92 0.66
CA THR A 308 -13.65 -1.03 0.56
C THR A 308 -13.19 -2.31 -0.13
N LEU A 309 -14.05 -3.34 -0.16
CA LEU A 309 -13.85 -4.59 -0.89
C LEU A 309 -13.99 -4.42 -2.41
N ASP A 310 -14.98 -3.66 -2.88
CA ASP A 310 -15.11 -3.32 -4.30
C ASP A 310 -14.09 -2.24 -4.71
N CYS A 311 -12.86 -2.68 -4.98
CA CYS A 311 -11.78 -1.83 -5.44
C CYS A 311 -12.10 -1.10 -6.77
N HIS A 312 -13.06 -1.58 -7.58
CA HIS A 312 -13.41 -0.90 -8.82
C HIS A 312 -14.19 0.36 -8.53
N THR A 313 -15.27 0.24 -7.76
CA THR A 313 -16.16 1.34 -7.39
C THR A 313 -15.47 2.30 -6.43
N PHE A 314 -14.72 1.77 -5.44
CA PHE A 314 -13.95 2.56 -4.48
C PHE A 314 -13.03 3.60 -5.15
N MET A 315 -12.37 3.22 -6.25
CA MET A 315 -11.43 4.08 -6.96
C MET A 315 -12.11 5.08 -7.91
N GLN A 316 -13.43 5.07 -8.03
CA GLN A 316 -14.17 6.04 -8.82
C GLN A 316 -14.50 7.28 -7.97
N PRO A 317 -14.50 8.49 -8.57
CA PRO A 317 -14.96 9.69 -7.88
C PRO A 317 -16.49 9.66 -7.74
N THR A 318 -16.95 8.95 -6.72
CA THR A 318 -18.38 8.77 -6.39
C THR A 318 -19.00 10.05 -5.85
N HIS A 319 -18.22 10.85 -5.10
CA HIS A 319 -18.67 12.07 -4.46
C HIS A 319 -18.36 13.33 -5.29
N PRO A 320 -19.34 14.22 -5.56
CA PRO A 320 -19.11 15.49 -6.27
C PRO A 320 -18.00 16.35 -5.66
N GLU A 321 -17.88 16.36 -4.33
CA GLU A 321 -16.91 17.13 -3.55
C GLU A 321 -15.46 16.76 -3.89
N LEU A 322 -15.24 15.50 -4.31
CA LEU A 322 -13.94 14.94 -4.67
C LEU A 322 -13.58 15.17 -6.13
N ARG A 323 -14.55 15.49 -7.01
CA ARG A 323 -14.31 15.68 -8.45
C ARG A 323 -13.44 16.91 -8.75
N GLN A 324 -13.47 17.93 -7.89
CA GLN A 324 -12.72 19.19 -8.06
C GLN A 324 -11.40 19.23 -7.26
N ALA A 325 -10.93 18.11 -6.71
CA ALA A 325 -9.79 18.08 -5.79
C ALA A 325 -8.41 18.33 -6.44
N SER A 326 -8.29 18.58 -7.76
CA SER A 326 -6.98 18.71 -8.40
C SER A 326 -6.30 20.08 -8.27
N ILE A 327 -7.07 21.16 -8.07
CA ILE A 327 -6.52 22.54 -8.03
C ILE A 327 -6.08 22.91 -6.60
N TYR A 328 -6.95 22.65 -5.62
CA TYR A 328 -6.68 22.91 -4.19
C TYR A 328 -5.55 22.06 -3.61
N PHE A 329 -5.38 20.84 -4.13
CA PHE A 329 -4.32 19.94 -3.65
C PHE A 329 -2.92 20.50 -3.91
N THR A 330 -2.71 21.18 -5.05
CA THR A 330 -1.42 21.77 -5.38
C THR A 330 -1.14 23.03 -4.56
N SER A 331 -2.15 23.86 -4.27
CA SER A 331 -1.96 25.07 -3.46
C SER A 331 -1.72 24.75 -1.98
N THR A 332 -2.57 23.92 -1.36
CA THR A 332 -2.43 23.55 0.06
C THR A 332 -1.15 22.75 0.31
N CYS A 333 -0.77 21.80 -0.56
CA CYS A 333 0.50 21.11 -0.39
C CYS A 333 1.72 22.01 -0.58
N ARG A 334 1.64 23.07 -1.41
CA ARG A 334 2.74 24.05 -1.56
C ARG A 334 2.88 24.93 -0.33
N GLU A 335 1.77 25.41 0.23
CA GLU A 335 1.75 26.28 1.41
C GLU A 335 2.32 25.59 2.66
N PHE A 336 1.99 24.31 2.89
CA PHE A 336 2.50 23.56 4.06
C PHE A 336 3.90 22.97 3.86
N LYS A 337 4.36 22.76 2.62
CA LYS A 337 5.71 22.24 2.33
C LYS A 337 6.78 23.32 2.18
N GLN A 338 6.43 24.60 2.31
CA GLN A 338 7.41 25.68 2.42
C GLN A 338 7.45 26.27 3.84
N PRO A 339 8.36 25.74 4.66
CA PRO A 339 9.17 26.58 5.52
C PRO A 339 10.66 26.35 5.20
N GLY A 340 11.25 27.23 4.40
CA GLY A 340 12.70 27.48 4.46
C GLY A 340 13.65 26.77 3.49
N THR A 341 13.23 26.33 2.30
CA THR A 341 14.19 25.92 1.25
C THR A 341 14.13 26.88 0.06
N GLY A 342 15.05 27.84 0.06
CA GLY A 342 15.35 28.60 -1.15
C GLY A 342 15.99 27.66 -2.16
N LEU A 343 15.23 27.20 -3.15
CA LEU A 343 15.72 26.68 -4.41
C LEU A 343 14.66 26.98 -5.49
N THR A 344 15.18 27.50 -6.58
CA THR A 344 14.52 28.20 -7.68
C THR A 344 13.42 27.40 -8.38
N SER A 345 12.37 28.12 -8.72
CA SER A 345 11.31 27.76 -9.66
C SER A 345 11.87 27.49 -11.06
N ASP A 346 11.69 26.27 -11.57
CA ASP A 346 11.59 26.04 -13.01
C ASP A 346 10.12 25.77 -13.33
N GLU A 347 9.40 26.87 -13.55
CA GLU A 347 8.24 26.89 -14.43
C GLU A 347 8.79 26.83 -15.85
N ASP A 348 8.44 25.79 -16.62
CA ASP A 348 8.39 25.97 -18.06
C ASP A 348 7.07 25.41 -18.60
N GLU A 349 6.30 26.35 -19.14
CA GLU A 349 5.01 26.17 -19.76
C GLU A 349 5.21 25.60 -21.17
N GLY A 350 4.68 24.40 -21.41
CA GLY A 350 4.52 23.86 -22.76
C GLY A 350 3.07 23.87 -23.20
N LYS A 351 2.54 25.04 -23.56
CA LYS A 351 1.33 25.17 -24.40
C LYS A 351 1.73 25.01 -25.88
N ALA A 352 1.38 23.88 -26.48
CA ALA A 352 0.94 23.73 -27.88
C ALA A 352 0.42 22.30 -28.08
#